data_AF-A0A7W5A718-F1
#
_entry.id   AF-A0A7W5A718-F1
#
_cell.length_a   1.000
_cell.length_b   1.000
_cell.length_c   1.000
_cell.angle_alpha   90.00
_cell.angle_beta   90.00
_cell.angle_gamma   90.00
#
_symmetry.space_group_name_H-M   'P 1'
#
loop_
_entity.id
_entity.type
_entity.pdbx_description
1 polymer ?
#
loop_
_entity_poly.entity_id
_entity_poly.type
_entity_poly.pdbx_seq_one_letter_code
_entity_poly.pdbx_strand_id
1 'polypeptide(L)'
;MAMPDLDPRLTPILELAAAAAARPGIEVDEATLREIFEEAAMLLDLGNVLDELDDHDSGNVVAGLCADLLTDDPADSIRAHAEVAMSDASLHDPEAAAVAYRMAAHALRL
;
A
#
# COMPACT_ATOMS: atom_id res chain seq x y z
N MET A 1 19.68 -0.53 9.63
CA MET A 1 19.78 0.15 8.33
C MET A 1 19.24 1.56 8.54
N ALA A 2 19.86 2.60 7.95
CA ALA A 2 19.21 3.91 7.94
C ALA A 2 17.92 3.76 7.14
N MET A 3 16.77 4.19 7.69
CA MET A 3 15.54 4.19 6.92
C MET A 3 15.80 5.00 5.65
N PRO A 4 15.45 4.49 4.45
CA PRO A 4 15.47 5.31 3.26
C PRO A 4 14.63 6.57 3.50
N ASP A 5 15.03 7.68 2.90
CA ASP A 5 14.25 8.92 2.89
C ASP A 5 13.03 8.70 1.98
N LEU A 6 12.09 7.89 2.46
CA LEU A 6 10.84 7.53 1.78
C LEU A 6 9.84 8.67 1.94
N ASP A 7 8.88 8.76 1.02
CA ASP A 7 7.69 9.58 1.22
C ASP A 7 7.07 9.27 2.61
N PRO A 8 6.93 10.28 3.50
CA PRO A 8 6.38 10.07 4.85
C PRO A 8 4.96 9.50 4.82
N ARG A 9 4.21 9.69 3.73
CA ARG A 9 2.87 9.11 3.53
C ARG A 9 2.88 7.59 3.52
N LEU A 10 4.02 6.96 3.23
CA LEU A 10 4.18 5.49 3.22
C LEU A 10 4.48 4.89 4.60
N THR A 11 4.68 5.71 5.64
CA THR A 11 4.93 5.23 7.02
C THR A 11 3.93 4.15 7.48
N PRO A 12 2.61 4.24 7.22
CA PRO A 12 1.66 3.20 7.63
C PRO A 12 1.95 1.80 7.06
N ILE A 13 2.57 1.70 5.88
CA ILE A 13 2.95 0.42 5.27
C ILE A 13 4.04 -0.27 6.11
N LEU A 14 4.98 0.51 6.67
CA LEU A 14 6.06 -0.02 7.52
C LEU A 14 5.53 -0.61 8.83
N GLU A 15 4.44 -0.03 9.35
CA GLU A 15 3.79 -0.47 10.59
C GLU A 15 3.00 -1.78 10.43
N LEU A 16 2.77 -2.25 9.19
CA LEU A 16 2.05 -3.50 8.91
C LEU A 16 2.77 -4.75 9.40
N ALA A 17 4.09 -4.71 9.58
CA ALA A 17 4.87 -5.87 10.00
C ALA A 17 4.34 -6.51 11.29
N ALA A 18 3.99 -5.69 12.29
CA ALA A 18 3.45 -6.15 13.55
C ALA A 18 2.05 -6.76 13.37
N ALA A 19 1.19 -6.13 12.55
CA ALA A 19 -0.14 -6.64 12.26
C ALA A 19 -0.10 -7.96 11.49
N ALA A 20 0.79 -8.07 10.50
CA ALA A 20 1.01 -9.30 9.73
C ALA A 20 1.54 -10.43 10.60
N ALA A 21 2.51 -10.17 11.48
CA ALA A 21 3.07 -11.16 12.40
C ALA A 21 2.04 -11.71 13.39
N ALA A 22 1.02 -10.92 13.74
CA ALA A 22 -0.07 -11.34 14.62
C ALA A 22 -1.14 -12.20 13.90
N ARG A 23 -1.10 -12.34 12.57
CA ARG A 23 -2.08 -13.13 11.81
C ARG A 23 -1.85 -14.63 12.01
N PRO A 24 -2.92 -15.42 12.17
CA PRO A 24 -2.81 -16.87 12.28
C PRO A 24 -2.27 -17.46 10.98
N GLY A 25 -1.37 -18.45 11.08
CA GLY A 25 -0.78 -19.15 9.93
C GLY A 25 0.44 -18.46 9.32
N ILE A 26 0.87 -17.32 9.86
CA ILE A 26 2.13 -16.68 9.47
C ILE A 26 3.26 -17.24 10.34
N GLU A 27 4.20 -17.94 9.69
CA GLU A 27 5.39 -18.51 10.35
C GLU A 27 6.62 -17.60 10.27
N VAL A 28 6.50 -16.46 9.56
CA VAL A 28 7.56 -15.47 9.37
C VAL A 28 7.58 -14.54 10.58
N ASP A 29 8.77 -14.24 11.11
CA ASP A 29 8.92 -13.32 12.22
C ASP A 29 8.69 -11.85 11.83
N GLU A 30 8.41 -11.00 12.83
CA GLU A 30 8.15 -9.58 12.63
C GLU A 30 9.34 -8.85 11.99
N ALA A 31 10.57 -9.28 12.26
CA ALA A 31 11.76 -8.63 11.72
C ALA A 31 11.86 -8.84 10.20
N THR A 32 11.62 -10.06 9.74
CA THR A 32 11.58 -10.40 8.31
C THR A 32 10.40 -9.73 7.61
N LEU A 33 9.22 -9.71 8.26
CA LEU A 33 8.06 -8.98 7.72
C LEU A 33 8.33 -7.48 7.60
N ARG A 34 9.06 -6.90 8.55
CA ARG A 34 9.46 -5.49 8.48
C ARG A 34 10.40 -5.24 7.31
N GLU A 35 11.36 -6.10 7.04
CA GLU A 35 12.21 -5.99 5.84
C GLU A 35 11.36 -6.06 4.55
N ILE A 36 10.36 -6.95 4.49
CA ILE A 36 9.44 -7.08 3.34
C ILE A 36 8.62 -5.79 3.15
N PHE A 37 8.05 -5.23 4.22
CA PHE A 37 7.26 -4.00 4.12
C PHE A 37 8.13 -2.75 3.87
N GLU A 38 9.37 -2.73 4.34
CA GLU A 38 10.36 -1.71 3.98
C GLU A 38 10.67 -1.75 2.47
N GLU A 39 10.86 -2.94 1.90
CA GLU A 39 11.06 -3.10 0.45
C GLU A 39 9.78 -2.71 -0.33
N ALA A 40 8.60 -3.11 0.14
CA ALA A 40 7.33 -2.72 -0.47
C ALA A 40 7.17 -1.20 -0.51
N ALA A 41 7.39 -0.52 0.62
CA ALA A 41 7.32 0.94 0.68
C ALA A 41 8.34 1.60 -0.26
N MET A 42 9.56 1.07 -0.35
CA MET A 42 10.56 1.57 -1.31
C MET A 42 10.11 1.41 -2.77
N LEU A 43 9.47 0.28 -3.12
CA LEU A 43 8.97 0.06 -4.47
C LEU A 43 7.80 1.01 -4.81
N LEU A 44 6.93 1.30 -3.85
CA LEU A 44 5.83 2.27 -4.01
C LEU A 44 6.36 3.70 -4.19
N ASP A 45 7.37 4.07 -3.40
CA ASP A 45 8.07 5.36 -3.48
C ASP A 45 8.76 5.54 -4.84
N LEU A 46 9.59 4.57 -5.25
CA LEU A 46 10.26 4.58 -6.56
C LEU A 46 9.27 4.54 -7.74
N GLY A 47 8.11 3.92 -7.52
CA GLY A 47 7.02 3.85 -8.48
C GLY A 47 6.23 5.16 -8.62
N ASN A 48 6.51 6.17 -7.80
CA ASN A 48 5.79 7.46 -7.75
C ASN A 48 4.27 7.26 -7.58
N VAL A 49 3.88 6.25 -6.79
CA VAL A 49 2.47 5.81 -6.69
C VAL A 49 1.55 6.91 -6.16
N LEU A 50 2.06 7.81 -5.33
CA LEU A 50 1.27 8.84 -4.64
C LEU A 50 1.48 10.26 -5.20
N ASP A 51 2.24 10.43 -6.27
CA ASP A 51 2.70 11.76 -6.73
C ASP A 51 1.56 12.66 -7.23
N GLU A 52 0.55 12.09 -7.88
CA GLU A 52 -0.60 12.84 -8.43
C GLU A 52 -1.73 13.03 -7.41
N LEU A 53 -1.58 12.53 -6.18
CA LEU A 53 -2.61 12.55 -5.16
C LEU A 53 -2.42 13.71 -4.18
N ASP A 54 -3.51 14.35 -3.79
CA ASP A 54 -3.53 15.26 -2.65
C ASP A 54 -3.42 14.50 -1.31
N ASP A 55 -3.28 15.22 -0.20
CA ASP A 55 -3.14 14.62 1.14
C ASP A 55 -4.35 13.76 1.54
N HIS A 56 -5.55 14.09 1.06
CA HIS A 56 -6.77 13.36 1.37
C HIS A 56 -6.82 12.05 0.59
N ASP A 57 -6.65 12.09 -0.73
CA ASP A 57 -6.70 10.90 -1.58
C ASP A 57 -5.51 9.98 -1.32
N SER A 58 -4.30 10.52 -1.11
CA SER A 58 -3.14 9.72 -0.73
C SER A 58 -3.33 9.02 0.62
N GLY A 59 -3.95 9.70 1.60
CA GLY A 59 -4.32 9.09 2.87
C GLY A 59 -5.31 7.93 2.71
N ASN A 60 -6.33 8.09 1.88
CA ASN A 60 -7.30 7.03 1.58
C ASN A 60 -6.64 5.85 0.84
N VAL A 61 -5.83 6.13 -0.19
CA VAL A 61 -5.13 5.10 -0.97
C VAL A 61 -4.18 4.30 -0.07
N VAL A 62 -3.36 4.95 0.75
CA VAL A 62 -2.44 4.26 1.68
C VAL A 62 -3.22 3.41 2.68
N ALA A 63 -4.31 3.94 3.25
CA ALA A 63 -5.15 3.16 4.17
C ALA A 63 -5.76 1.92 3.49
N GLY A 64 -6.20 2.05 2.24
CA GLY A 64 -6.70 0.93 1.45
C GLY A 64 -5.61 -0.10 1.14
N LEU A 65 -4.43 0.34 0.68
CA LEU A 65 -3.28 -0.55 0.43
C LEU A 65 -2.87 -1.31 1.69
N CYS A 66 -2.87 -0.66 2.86
CA CYS A 66 -2.62 -1.32 4.13
C CYS A 66 -3.60 -2.47 4.41
N ALA A 67 -4.88 -2.27 4.11
CA ALA A 67 -5.88 -3.32 4.26
C ALA A 67 -5.69 -4.44 3.22
N ASP A 68 -5.44 -4.07 1.96
CA ASP A 68 -5.30 -5.00 0.84
C ASP A 68 -4.08 -5.92 1.00
N LEU A 69 -2.94 -5.38 1.45
CA LEU A 69 -1.71 -6.14 1.70
C LEU A 69 -1.86 -7.19 2.82
N LEU A 70 -2.85 -7.03 3.69
CA LEU A 70 -3.17 -7.96 4.76
C LEU A 70 -4.29 -8.96 4.38
N THR A 71 -4.74 -8.99 3.13
CA THR A 71 -5.67 -10.01 2.67
C THR A 71 -4.95 -11.32 2.36
N ASP A 72 -5.71 -12.34 1.94
CA ASP A 72 -5.16 -13.63 1.51
C ASP A 72 -4.67 -13.58 0.04
N ASP A 73 -5.24 -12.68 -0.77
CA ASP A 73 -4.80 -12.38 -2.14
C ASP A 73 -4.69 -10.86 -2.33
N PRO A 74 -3.56 -10.25 -1.92
CA PRO A 74 -3.34 -8.81 -2.08
C PRO A 74 -3.45 -8.34 -3.52
N ALA A 75 -3.10 -9.19 -4.48
CA ALA A 75 -3.10 -8.83 -5.88
C ALA A 75 -4.52 -8.64 -6.42
N ASP A 76 -5.45 -9.54 -6.08
CA ASP A 76 -6.86 -9.39 -6.43
C ASP A 76 -7.49 -8.22 -5.66
N SER A 77 -7.20 -8.09 -4.36
CA SER A 77 -7.75 -7.03 -3.51
C SER A 77 -7.40 -5.63 -4.02
N ILE A 78 -6.11 -5.37 -4.31
CA ILE A 78 -5.65 -4.06 -4.83
C ILE A 78 -6.30 -3.74 -6.18
N ARG A 79 -6.41 -4.73 -7.08
CA ARG A 79 -7.05 -4.52 -8.39
C ARG A 79 -8.54 -4.25 -8.26
N ALA A 80 -9.23 -4.95 -7.37
CA ALA A 80 -10.64 -4.68 -7.07
C ALA A 80 -10.82 -3.27 -6.49
N HIS A 81 -9.90 -2.83 -5.62
CA HIS A 81 -9.93 -1.49 -5.04
C HIS A 81 -9.80 -0.39 -6.10
N ALA A 82 -8.94 -0.59 -7.11
CA ALA A 82 -8.84 0.33 -8.24
C ALA A 82 -10.17 0.51 -8.99
N GLU A 83 -10.97 -0.56 -9.12
CA GLU A 83 -12.29 -0.49 -9.76
C GLU A 83 -13.33 0.17 -8.84
N VAL A 84 -13.26 -0.07 -7.53
CA VAL A 84 -14.16 0.55 -6.55
C VAL A 84 -13.91 2.05 -6.43
N ALA A 85 -12.65 2.49 -6.45
CA ALA A 85 -12.24 3.89 -6.33
C ALA A 85 -12.97 4.79 -7.34
N MET A 86 -13.17 4.32 -8.58
CA MET A 86 -13.91 5.04 -9.63
C MET A 86 -15.36 5.40 -9.27
N SER A 87 -15.94 4.72 -8.28
CA SER A 87 -17.30 4.95 -7.78
C SER A 87 -17.36 5.52 -6.37
N ASP A 88 -16.21 5.77 -5.74
CA ASP A 88 -16.13 6.31 -4.39
C ASP A 88 -16.30 7.83 -4.40
N ALA A 89 -17.45 8.30 -3.90
CA ALA A 89 -17.77 9.72 -3.82
C ALA A 89 -17.00 10.46 -2.71
N SER A 90 -16.24 9.76 -1.86
CA SER A 90 -15.42 10.35 -0.81
C SER A 90 -14.05 10.81 -1.30
N LEU A 91 -13.60 10.35 -2.47
CA LEU A 91 -12.35 10.76 -3.11
C LEU A 91 -12.52 12.11 -3.83
N HIS A 92 -11.49 12.93 -3.80
CA HIS A 92 -11.47 14.18 -4.57
C HIS A 92 -11.17 13.92 -6.04
N ASP A 93 -10.23 13.01 -6.34
CA ASP A 93 -9.92 12.51 -7.67
C ASP A 93 -9.96 10.95 -7.70
N PRO A 94 -11.16 10.38 -7.98
CA PRO A 94 -11.34 8.94 -8.14
C PRO A 94 -10.45 8.29 -9.20
N GLU A 95 -10.12 9.02 -10.28
CA GLU A 95 -9.31 8.48 -11.39
C GLU A 95 -7.84 8.38 -10.98
N ALA A 96 -7.31 9.44 -10.36
CA ALA A 96 -5.94 9.43 -9.84
C ALA A 96 -5.75 8.33 -8.76
N ALA A 97 -6.73 8.16 -7.86
CA ALA A 97 -6.70 7.09 -6.87
C ALA A 97 -6.72 5.68 -7.50
N ALA A 98 -7.57 5.46 -8.51
CA ALA A 98 -7.61 4.20 -9.26
C ALA A 98 -6.27 3.91 -9.98
N VAL A 99 -5.64 4.95 -10.55
CA VAL A 99 -4.31 4.85 -11.14
C VAL A 99 -3.26 4.47 -10.10
N ALA A 100 -3.29 5.09 -8.91
CA ALA A 100 -2.39 4.78 -7.82
C ALA A 100 -2.48 3.31 -7.39
N TYR A 101 -3.68 2.74 -7.22
CA TYR A 101 -3.83 1.31 -6.93
C TYR A 101 -3.24 0.40 -8.03
N ARG A 102 -3.46 0.74 -9.31
CA ARG A 102 -2.89 -0.03 -10.43
C ARG A 102 -1.37 0.07 -10.49
N MET A 103 -0.82 1.26 -10.23
CA MET A 103 0.62 1.48 -10.12
C MET A 103 1.23 0.73 -8.94
N ALA A 104 0.55 0.70 -7.79
CA ALA A 104 0.95 -0.07 -6.62
C ALA A 104 1.04 -1.57 -6.93
N ALA A 105 -0.01 -2.14 -7.55
CA ALA A 105 0.01 -3.55 -7.98
C ALA A 105 1.19 -3.83 -8.93
N HIS A 106 1.45 -2.92 -9.88
CA HIS A 106 2.57 -3.05 -10.80
C HIS A 106 3.94 -2.97 -10.10
N ALA A 107 4.14 -1.98 -9.23
CA ALA A 107 5.39 -1.75 -8.50
C ALA A 107 5.74 -2.93 -7.59
N LEU A 108 4.74 -3.49 -6.91
CA LEU A 108 4.86 -4.64 -6.02
C LEU A 108 4.91 -5.98 -6.76
N ARG A 109 4.75 -5.97 -8.09
CA ARG A 109 4.72 -7.16 -8.96
C ARG A 109 3.67 -8.20 -8.54
N LEU A 110 2.51 -7.69 -8.12
CA LEU A 110 1.32 -8.46 -7.75
C LEU A 110 0.43 -8.69 -8.96
#